data_AF-A0A2X2LS48-F1
#
_entry.id   AF-A0A2X2LS48-F1
#
_cell.length_a   1.000
_cell.length_b   1.000
_cell.length_c   1.000
_cell.angle_alpha   90.00
_cell.angle_beta   90.00
_cell.angle_gamma   90.00
#
_symmetry.space_group_name_H-M   'P 1'
#
loop_
_entity.id
_entity.type
_entity.pdbx_description
1 polymer ?
#
loop_
_entity_poly.entity_id
_entity_poly.type
_entity_poly.pdbx_seq_one_letter_code
_entity_poly.pdbx_strand_id
1 'polypeptide(L)'
;MIDIVSPYFMTMERSKSLKREYANELDHIKKESLGFYHLVLNYEASTAVLHEVAEKINVPMTVIGSGKSPFEEPDRSLFIAALKKFADQKSNRRYILAENAEHHVFYDEPDLVIDEIVKLYQQTAFE
;
A
#
# COMPACT_ATOMS: atom_id res chain seq x y z
N MET A 1 1.93 -12.08 -4.94
CA MET A 1 1.96 -11.17 -3.78
C MET A 1 0.74 -10.26 -3.90
N ILE A 2 -0.28 -10.46 -3.06
CA ILE A 2 -1.38 -9.50 -2.87
C ILE A 2 -0.91 -8.56 -1.75
N ASP A 3 0.16 -7.84 -2.03
CA ASP A 3 0.71 -6.78 -1.18
C ASP A 3 1.22 -5.74 -2.18
N ILE A 4 0.37 -4.76 -2.47
CA ILE A 4 0.72 -3.66 -3.35
C ILE A 4 0.90 -2.47 -2.43
N VAL A 5 2.12 -1.96 -2.38
CA VAL A 5 2.39 -0.65 -1.80
C VAL A 5 1.57 0.35 -2.59
N SER A 6 0.49 0.84 -1.99
CA SER A 6 -0.31 1.90 -2.56
C SER A 6 0.59 3.07 -2.92
N PRO A 7 0.30 3.81 -4.00
CA PRO A 7 1.01 5.05 -4.30
C PRO A 7 0.91 6.09 -3.18
N TYR A 8 0.10 5.86 -2.16
CA TYR A 8 0.03 6.69 -0.96
C TYR A 8 0.46 5.98 0.33
N PHE A 9 1.29 4.95 0.25
CA PHE A 9 1.87 4.29 1.43
C PHE A 9 2.63 5.27 2.33
N MET A 10 3.28 6.28 1.76
CA MET A 10 3.92 7.35 2.49
C MET A 10 3.98 8.62 1.65
N THR A 11 4.01 9.78 2.32
CA THR A 11 4.26 11.05 1.63
C THR A 11 5.71 11.09 1.13
N MET A 12 5.98 11.92 0.11
CA MET A 12 7.36 12.16 -0.33
C MET A 12 8.23 12.71 0.82
N GLU A 13 7.67 13.51 1.72
CA GLU A 13 8.39 14.02 2.90
C GLU A 13 8.78 12.90 3.87
N ARG A 14 7.84 11.99 4.17
CA ARG A 14 8.10 10.81 5.03
C ARG A 14 9.12 9.88 4.39
N SER A 15 9.03 9.61 3.09
CA SER A 15 10.01 8.76 2.39
C SER A 15 11.44 9.33 2.47
N LYS A 16 11.60 10.66 2.42
CA LYS A 16 12.88 11.37 2.60
C LYS A 16 13.36 11.38 4.04
N SER A 17 12.48 11.28 5.03
CA SER A 17 12.86 11.25 6.45
C SER A 17 13.38 9.87 6.86
N LEU A 18 12.83 8.78 6.31
CA LEU A 18 13.17 7.41 6.71
C LEU A 18 14.66 7.09 6.58
N LYS A 19 15.31 7.47 5.48
CA LYS A 19 16.76 7.25 5.32
C LYS A 19 17.58 7.97 6.41
N ARG A 20 17.09 9.14 6.88
CA ARG A 20 17.72 9.89 7.96
C ARG A 20 17.44 9.27 9.33
N GLU A 21 16.22 8.76 9.55
CA GLU A 21 15.83 8.05 10.78
C GLU A 21 16.70 6.81 11.00
N TYR A 22 16.92 6.02 9.96
CA TYR A 22 17.75 4.82 10.03
C TYR A 22 19.25 5.08 9.82
N ALA A 23 19.69 6.33 9.63
CA ALA A 23 21.06 6.63 9.21
C ALA A 23 22.14 6.01 10.13
N ASN A 24 21.89 6.02 11.44
CA ASN A 24 22.81 5.48 12.44
C ASN A 24 22.73 3.95 12.58
N GLU A 25 21.70 3.33 12.00
CA GLU A 25 21.43 1.88 12.09
C GLU A 25 21.74 1.15 10.78
N LEU A 26 22.01 1.86 9.68
CA LEU A 26 22.19 1.27 8.35
C LEU A 26 23.25 0.14 8.32
N ASP A 27 24.37 0.31 9.01
CA ASP A 27 25.42 -0.70 9.08
C ASP A 27 25.00 -1.95 9.86
N HIS A 28 24.14 -1.78 10.86
CA HIS A 28 23.57 -2.90 11.62
C HIS A 28 22.51 -3.62 10.78
N ILE A 29 21.58 -2.87 10.19
CA ILE A 29 20.53 -3.38 9.30
C ILE A 29 21.16 -4.16 8.13
N LYS A 30 22.25 -3.66 7.53
CA LYS A 30 22.93 -4.36 6.43
C LYS A 30 23.45 -5.74 6.83
N LYS A 31 23.89 -5.89 8.08
CA LYS A 31 24.40 -7.17 8.61
C LYS A 31 23.27 -8.14 8.92
N GLU A 32 22.15 -7.65 9.45
CA GLU A 32 21.02 -8.49 9.87
C GLU A 32 20.06 -8.82 8.72
N SER A 33 19.76 -7.84 7.87
CA SER A 33 18.82 -7.96 6.76
C SER A 33 19.24 -7.08 5.59
N LEU A 34 19.96 -7.69 4.64
CA LEU A 34 20.36 -7.04 3.39
C LEU A 34 19.14 -6.53 2.60
N GLY A 35 18.02 -7.26 2.65
CA GLY A 35 16.77 -6.85 2.02
C GLY A 35 16.22 -5.55 2.62
N PHE A 36 16.15 -5.48 3.95
CA PHE A 36 15.66 -4.27 4.62
C PHE A 36 16.60 -3.07 4.42
N TYR A 37 17.90 -3.30 4.39
CA TYR A 37 18.89 -2.27 4.05
C TYR A 37 18.61 -1.63 2.69
N HIS A 38 18.41 -2.45 1.65
CA HIS A 38 18.10 -1.93 0.32
C HIS A 38 16.71 -1.29 0.26
N LEU A 39 15.73 -1.79 1.03
CA LEU A 39 14.42 -1.16 1.13
C LEU A 39 14.53 0.27 1.68
N VAL A 40 15.23 0.45 2.81
CA VAL A 40 15.44 1.77 3.44
C VAL A 40 16.11 2.75 2.48
N LEU A 41 17.11 2.30 1.73
CA LEU A 41 17.80 3.15 0.76
C LEU A 41 16.94 3.54 -0.45
N ASN A 42 15.94 2.72 -0.80
CA ASN A 42 15.12 2.92 -1.99
C ASN A 42 13.73 3.52 -1.71
N TYR A 43 13.34 3.75 -0.45
CA TYR A 43 12.00 4.27 -0.13
C TYR A 43 11.63 5.54 -0.92
N GLU A 44 12.52 6.53 -0.98
CA GLU A 44 12.26 7.76 -1.72
C GLU A 44 12.05 7.51 -3.22
N ALA A 45 12.95 6.76 -3.84
CA ALA A 45 12.88 6.46 -5.28
C ALA A 45 11.65 5.62 -5.63
N SER A 46 11.38 4.56 -4.86
CA SER A 46 10.20 3.71 -5.05
C SER A 46 8.90 4.47 -4.83
N THR A 47 8.83 5.35 -3.82
CA THR A 47 7.66 6.21 -3.58
C THR A 47 7.42 7.14 -4.77
N ALA A 48 8.46 7.80 -5.28
CA ALA A 48 8.34 8.66 -6.45
C ALA A 48 7.79 7.92 -7.67
N VAL A 49 8.31 6.72 -7.96
CA VAL A 49 7.82 5.88 -9.06
C VAL A 49 6.37 5.48 -8.85
N LEU A 50 5.99 5.03 -7.65
CA LEU A 50 4.62 4.64 -7.35
C LEU A 50 3.64 5.80 -7.57
N HIS A 51 3.97 7.00 -7.09
CA HIS A 51 3.17 8.21 -7.33
C HIS A 51 3.04 8.53 -8.83
N GLU A 52 4.12 8.43 -9.61
CA GLU A 52 4.11 8.70 -11.05
C GLU A 52 3.23 7.71 -11.84
N VAL A 53 3.29 6.42 -11.50
CA VAL A 53 2.55 5.39 -12.23
C VAL A 53 1.10 5.29 -11.81
N ALA A 54 0.73 5.72 -10.60
CA ALA A 54 -0.62 5.65 -10.03
C ALA A 54 -1.71 6.16 -10.98
N GLU A 55 -1.44 7.32 -11.59
CA GLU A 55 -2.36 8.00 -12.50
C GLU A 55 -2.52 7.23 -13.82
N LYS A 56 -1.48 6.50 -14.24
CA LYS A 56 -1.44 5.74 -15.50
C LYS A 56 -2.17 4.40 -15.41
N ILE A 57 -2.47 3.90 -14.21
CA ILE A 57 -3.15 2.61 -14.03
C ILE A 57 -4.62 2.71 -14.45
N ASN A 58 -5.02 2.01 -15.51
CA ASN A 58 -6.40 2.00 -16.02
C ASN A 58 -7.15 0.68 -15.82
N VAL A 59 -6.52 -0.34 -15.25
CA VAL A 59 -7.19 -1.63 -15.01
C VAL A 59 -8.25 -1.50 -13.89
N PRO A 60 -9.39 -2.19 -14.01
CA PRO A 60 -10.32 -2.31 -12.89
C PRO A 60 -9.64 -2.88 -11.65
N MET A 61 -9.96 -2.35 -10.48
CA MET A 61 -9.31 -2.78 -9.22
C MET A 61 -10.19 -2.56 -8.00
N THR A 62 -10.04 -3.46 -7.03
CA THR A 62 -10.49 -3.25 -5.65
C THR A 62 -9.26 -2.96 -4.80
N VAL A 63 -9.30 -1.82 -4.10
CA VAL A 63 -8.31 -1.41 -3.11
C VAL A 63 -8.85 -1.80 -1.74
N ILE A 64 -8.24 -2.79 -1.11
CA ILE A 64 -8.61 -3.24 0.24
C ILE A 64 -7.57 -2.68 1.22
N GLY A 65 -7.98 -1.75 2.09
CA GLY A 65 -7.15 -1.22 3.16
C GLY A 65 -7.33 -2.03 4.44
N SER A 66 -6.25 -2.19 5.21
CA SER A 66 -6.33 -2.74 6.57
C SER A 66 -6.81 -1.70 7.57
N GLY A 67 -7.74 -2.07 8.45
CA GLY A 67 -8.23 -1.22 9.53
C GLY A 67 -7.28 -1.19 10.73
N LYS A 68 -6.56 -2.29 10.98
CA LYS A 68 -5.48 -2.35 11.96
C LYS A 68 -4.16 -2.08 11.26
N SER A 69 -3.58 -0.92 11.53
CA SER A 69 -2.25 -0.55 11.05
C SER A 69 -1.30 -0.34 12.23
N PRO A 70 0.01 -0.53 12.05
CA PRO A 70 1.01 -0.09 13.02
C PRO A 70 1.14 1.44 13.10
N PHE A 71 0.43 2.19 12.24
CA PHE A 71 0.39 3.64 12.29
C PHE A 71 -0.51 4.14 13.41
N GLU A 72 -0.01 5.11 14.15
CA GLU A 72 -0.77 5.89 15.13
C GLU A 72 -1.48 7.07 14.45
N GLU A 73 -2.37 7.75 15.17
CA GLU A 73 -2.97 9.00 14.67
C GLU A 73 -1.94 10.15 14.65
N PRO A 74 -2.00 11.06 13.67
CA PRO A 74 -2.99 11.14 12.57
C PRO A 74 -2.65 10.28 11.33
N ASP A 75 -1.49 9.62 11.32
CA ASP A 75 -0.95 8.94 10.14
C ASP A 75 -1.86 7.80 9.66
N ARG A 76 -2.49 7.07 10.58
CA ARG A 76 -3.48 6.03 10.23
C ARG A 76 -4.65 6.61 9.43
N SER A 77 -5.27 7.68 9.93
CA SER A 77 -6.39 8.33 9.24
C SER A 77 -5.98 8.87 7.87
N LEU A 78 -4.77 9.45 7.77
CA LEU A 78 -4.23 9.96 6.51
C LEU A 78 -3.98 8.83 5.50
N PHE A 79 -3.46 7.70 5.95
CA PHE A 79 -3.23 6.52 5.11
C PHE A 79 -4.55 5.97 4.57
N ILE A 80 -5.55 5.74 5.42
CA ILE A 80 -6.89 5.28 5.01
C ILE A 80 -7.52 6.26 4.02
N ALA A 81 -7.49 7.56 4.31
CA ALA A 81 -8.02 8.59 3.42
C ALA A 81 -7.33 8.61 2.06
N ALA A 82 -6.01 8.37 2.02
CA ALA A 82 -5.26 8.36 0.78
C ALA A 82 -5.52 7.11 -0.07
N LEU A 83 -5.71 5.94 0.54
CA LEU A 83 -6.19 4.73 -0.15
C LEU A 83 -7.56 4.97 -0.79
N LYS A 84 -8.48 5.55 -0.02
CA LYS A 84 -9.81 5.89 -0.52
C LYS A 84 -9.73 6.87 -1.68
N LYS A 85 -8.92 7.93 -1.55
CA LYS A 85 -8.72 8.94 -2.60
C LYS A 85 -8.19 8.30 -3.90
N PHE A 86 -7.27 7.36 -3.81
CA PHE A 86 -6.75 6.65 -4.98
C PHE A 86 -7.82 5.83 -5.71
N ALA A 87 -8.69 5.16 -4.97
CA ALA A 87 -9.83 4.47 -5.57
C ALA A 87 -10.81 5.48 -6.21
N ASP A 88 -11.18 6.54 -5.50
CA ASP A 88 -12.15 7.53 -5.97
C ASP A 88 -11.70 8.30 -7.23
N GLN A 89 -10.39 8.30 -7.56
CA GLN A 89 -9.84 8.95 -8.76
C GLN A 89 -10.36 8.36 -10.08
N LYS A 90 -10.83 7.11 -10.10
CA LYS A 90 -11.34 6.47 -11.33
C LYS A 90 -12.60 5.66 -11.05
N SER A 91 -13.57 5.74 -11.96
CA SER A 91 -14.87 5.07 -11.81
C SER A 91 -14.81 3.55 -11.85
N ASN A 92 -13.72 2.96 -12.36
CA ASN A 92 -13.51 1.52 -12.42
C ASN A 92 -12.72 0.97 -11.22
N ARG A 93 -12.64 1.74 -10.14
CA ARG A 93 -11.97 1.33 -8.91
C ARG A 93 -12.97 1.35 -7.76
N ARG A 94 -12.73 0.48 -6.78
CA ARG A 94 -13.51 0.43 -5.54
C ARG A 94 -12.58 0.44 -4.33
N TYR A 95 -13.01 1.09 -3.26
CA TYR A 95 -12.34 1.02 -1.96
C TYR A 95 -13.16 0.17 -0.97
N ILE A 96 -12.46 -0.64 -0.19
CA ILE A 96 -13.01 -1.41 0.95
C ILE A 96 -12.03 -1.28 2.11
N LEU A 97 -12.55 -1.04 3.32
CA LEU A 97 -11.78 -1.07 4.56
C LEU A 97 -12.10 -2.35 5.31
N ALA A 98 -11.10 -3.19 5.53
CA ALA A 98 -11.17 -4.39 6.35
C ALA A 98 -10.88 -3.99 7.81
N GLU A 99 -11.89 -3.50 8.52
CA GLU A 99 -11.78 -2.85 9.84
C GLU A 99 -11.00 -3.68 10.87
N ASN A 100 -11.09 -5.01 10.78
CA ASN A 100 -10.51 -5.92 11.77
C ASN A 100 -9.20 -6.58 11.31
N ALA A 101 -8.78 -6.36 10.08
CA ALA A 101 -7.59 -6.96 9.49
C ALA A 101 -6.33 -6.13 9.73
N GLU A 102 -5.21 -6.82 9.94
CA GLU A 102 -3.86 -6.28 9.99
C GLU A 102 -3.25 -6.18 8.58
N HIS A 103 -1.92 -6.07 8.48
CA HIS A 103 -1.20 -5.90 7.21
C HIS A 103 -1.52 -6.99 6.17
N HIS A 104 -1.78 -8.22 6.62
CA HIS A 104 -2.10 -9.34 5.74
C HIS A 104 -3.61 -9.62 5.71
N VAL A 105 -4.37 -8.71 5.09
CA VAL A 105 -5.82 -8.84 4.97
C VAL A 105 -6.28 -10.17 4.37
N PHE A 106 -5.49 -10.76 3.47
CA PHE A 106 -5.79 -12.06 2.87
C PHE A 106 -5.68 -13.25 3.84
N TYR A 107 -5.02 -13.09 4.99
CA TYR A 107 -5.04 -14.07 6.08
C TYR A 107 -6.16 -13.78 7.08
N ASP A 108 -6.43 -12.51 7.39
CA ASP A 108 -7.41 -12.13 8.41
C ASP A 108 -8.86 -12.19 7.90
N GLU A 109 -9.08 -11.79 6.64
CA GLU A 109 -10.38 -11.76 5.97
C GLU A 109 -10.32 -12.44 4.58
N PRO A 110 -10.00 -13.74 4.50
CA PRO A 110 -9.79 -14.45 3.23
C PRO A 110 -11.04 -14.44 2.34
N ASP A 111 -12.23 -14.56 2.92
CA ASP A 111 -13.50 -14.55 2.17
C ASP A 111 -13.71 -13.22 1.44
N LEU A 112 -13.41 -12.08 2.10
CA LEU A 112 -13.47 -10.77 1.47
C LEU A 112 -12.56 -10.69 0.24
N VAL A 113 -11.31 -11.14 0.38
CA VAL A 113 -10.33 -11.10 -0.70
C VAL A 113 -10.75 -12.00 -1.87
N ILE A 114 -11.21 -13.22 -1.58
CA ILE A 114 -11.68 -14.17 -2.60
C ILE A 114 -12.88 -13.60 -3.35
N ASP A 115 -13.87 -13.06 -2.63
CA ASP A 115 -15.08 -12.49 -3.23
C ASP A 115 -14.76 -11.33 -4.17
N GLU A 116 -13.85 -10.44 -3.77
CA GLU A 116 -13.46 -9.29 -4.61
C GLU A 116 -12.65 -9.72 -5.84
N ILE A 117 -11.79 -10.76 -5.72
CA ILE A 117 -11.11 -11.36 -6.87
C ILE A 117 -12.14 -11.92 -7.85
N VAL A 118 -13.12 -12.70 -7.38
CA VAL A 118 -14.16 -13.31 -8.23
C VAL A 118 -14.99 -12.22 -8.91
N LYS A 119 -15.41 -11.18 -8.19
CA LYS A 119 -16.16 -10.05 -8.75
C LYS A 119 -15.38 -9.33 -9.85
N LEU A 120 -14.12 -8.98 -9.61
CA LEU A 120 -13.27 -8.31 -10.61
C LEU A 120 -13.04 -9.19 -11.85
N TYR A 121 -12.85 -10.49 -11.65
CA TYR A 121 -12.70 -11.42 -12.77
C TYR A 121 -13.97 -11.48 -13.61
N GLN A 122 -15.15 -11.55 -12.99
CA GLN A 122 -16.43 -11.54 -13.71
C GLN A 122 -16.67 -10.22 -14.44
N GLN A 123 -16.26 -9.08 -13.88
CA GLN A 123 -16.40 -7.78 -14.55
C GLN A 123 -15.54 -7.66 -15.80
N THR A 124 -14.37 -8.30 -15.82
CA THR A 124 -13.41 -8.19 -16.92
C THR A 124 -13.50 -9.33 -17.95
N ALA A 125 -14.07 -10.48 -17.59
CA ALA A 125 -14.22 -11.64 -18.48
C ALA A 125 -15.39 -11.52 -19.48
N PHE A 126 -16.26 -10.52 -19.33
CA PHE A 126 -17.44 -10.32 -20.18
C PHE A 126 -17.47 -8.93 -20.87
N GLU A 127 -16.33 -8.24 -20.95
CA GLU A 127 -16.10 -7.10 -21.87
C GLU A 127 -15.55 -7.60 -23.22
#